data_AF-A0A530R2C2-F1
#
_entry.id   AF-A0A530R2C2-F1
#
_cell.length_a   1.000
_cell.length_b   1.000
_cell.length_c   1.000
_cell.angle_alpha   90.00
_cell.angle_beta   90.00
_cell.angle_gamma   90.00
#
_symmetry.space_group_name_H-M   'P 1'
#
loop_
_entity.id
_entity.type
_entity.pdbx_description
1 polymer ?
#
loop_
_entity_poly.entity_id
_entity_poly.type
_entity_poly.pdbx_seq_one_letter_code
_entity_poly.pdbx_strand_id
1 'polypeptide(L)'
;MHSSFSMIFGFAAALLCTGISPAGAQGPYPAYDDAFSARIASPADNRTLAQFVTVAVNAGQYDQAISSVEQYLIKYPRDARARLAASRLYYHV
;
A
#
# COMPACT_ATOMS: atom_id res chain seq x y z
N MET A 1 31.51 -43.84 -18.86
CA MET A 1 32.28 -43.20 -17.77
C MET A 1 33.05 -42.02 -18.35
N HIS A 2 32.58 -40.80 -18.13
CA HIS A 2 33.43 -39.60 -18.12
C HIS A 2 32.79 -38.59 -17.16
N SER A 3 33.63 -37.99 -16.34
CA SER A 3 33.31 -37.28 -15.10
C SER A 3 33.30 -35.76 -15.33
N SER A 4 32.35 -35.10 -14.65
CA SER A 4 32.43 -33.83 -13.88
C SER A 4 33.20 -32.59 -14.37
N PHE A 5 32.49 -31.45 -14.25
CA PHE A 5 32.82 -30.23 -13.47
C PHE A 5 33.10 -28.91 -14.23
N SER A 6 32.53 -27.83 -13.65
CA SER A 6 32.60 -26.38 -13.99
C SER A 6 31.79 -25.93 -15.21
N MET A 7 31.01 -24.84 -15.19
CA MET A 7 31.21 -23.56 -14.50
C MET A 7 29.88 -22.79 -14.40
N ILE A 8 29.54 -22.31 -13.20
CA ILE A 8 28.45 -21.38 -12.92
C ILE A 8 28.78 -20.03 -13.58
N PHE A 9 28.02 -19.57 -14.56
CA PHE A 9 27.86 -18.15 -14.89
C PHE A 9 26.60 -17.95 -15.72
N GLY A 10 25.67 -17.13 -15.21
CA GLY A 10 24.49 -16.71 -15.99
C GLY A 10 23.16 -16.63 -15.24
N PHE A 11 23.17 -16.59 -13.89
CA PHE A 11 21.97 -16.24 -13.11
C PHE A 11 21.92 -14.73 -12.90
N ALA A 12 21.82 -13.95 -13.98
CA ALA A 12 21.64 -12.52 -13.89
C ALA A 12 20.90 -11.99 -15.12
N ALA A 13 19.90 -11.15 -14.86
CA ALA A 13 19.23 -10.26 -15.81
C ALA A 13 18.06 -10.82 -16.64
N ALA A 14 17.11 -11.53 -16.01
CA ALA A 14 15.76 -11.65 -16.57
C ALA A 14 14.63 -11.55 -15.53
N LEU A 15 14.89 -10.90 -14.39
CA LEU A 15 13.94 -10.79 -13.26
C LEU A 15 13.54 -9.35 -12.92
N LEU A 16 13.63 -8.43 -13.90
CA LEU A 16 13.33 -6.99 -13.68
C LEU A 16 12.28 -6.40 -14.63
N CYS A 17 11.48 -7.22 -15.32
CA CYS A 17 10.35 -6.73 -16.12
C CYS A 17 9.00 -7.37 -15.78
N THR A 18 8.88 -8.09 -14.66
CA THR A 18 7.55 -8.27 -14.06
C THR A 18 7.26 -7.03 -13.24
N GLY A 19 6.65 -6.05 -13.89
CA GLY A 19 5.80 -5.10 -13.19
C GLY A 19 4.76 -5.91 -12.43
N ILE A 20 5.08 -6.26 -11.18
CA ILE A 20 4.07 -6.49 -10.15
C ILE A 20 3.48 -5.10 -9.89
N SER A 21 2.69 -4.63 -10.85
CA SER A 21 1.45 -3.98 -10.46
C SER A 21 0.79 -5.00 -9.54
N PRO A 22 0.45 -4.68 -8.29
CA PRO A 22 -0.45 -5.55 -7.57
C PRO A 22 -1.64 -5.72 -8.52
N ALA A 23 -1.81 -6.94 -9.04
CA ALA A 23 -3.07 -7.33 -9.61
C ALA A 23 -4.01 -7.22 -8.41
N GLY A 24 -4.59 -6.04 -8.24
CA GLY A 24 -5.72 -5.84 -7.37
C GLY A 24 -6.69 -6.88 -7.87
N ALA A 25 -6.85 -7.94 -7.09
CA ALA A 25 -8.11 -8.66 -7.10
C ALA A 25 -9.14 -7.54 -7.05
N GLN A 26 -9.88 -7.35 -8.15
CA GLN A 26 -10.98 -6.38 -8.20
C GLN A 26 -11.95 -6.88 -7.14
N GLY A 27 -11.73 -6.43 -5.92
CA GLY A 27 -12.50 -6.83 -4.78
C GLY A 27 -13.91 -6.31 -4.99
N PRO A 28 -14.88 -6.79 -4.22
CA PRO A 28 -16.27 -6.34 -4.32
C PRO A 28 -16.50 -4.83 -4.07
N TYR A 29 -15.44 -4.03 -3.90
CA TYR A 29 -15.44 -2.63 -3.50
C TYR A 29 -14.74 -1.75 -4.56
N PRO A 30 -15.37 -1.46 -5.70
CA PRO A 30 -14.80 -0.55 -6.71
C PRO A 30 -14.44 0.83 -6.13
N ALA A 31 -15.21 1.30 -5.14
CA ALA A 31 -14.91 2.54 -4.43
C ALA A 31 -13.56 2.49 -3.67
N TYR A 32 -13.14 1.32 -3.19
CA TYR A 32 -11.86 1.14 -2.53
C TYR A 32 -10.71 1.31 -3.52
N ASP A 33 -10.79 0.67 -4.68
CA ASP A 33 -9.77 0.73 -5.72
C ASP A 33 -9.59 2.15 -6.26
N ASP A 34 -10.69 2.88 -6.44
CA ASP A 34 -10.67 4.29 -6.84
C ASP A 34 -10.01 5.17 -5.77
N ALA A 35 -10.40 5.00 -4.50
CA ALA A 35 -9.86 5.76 -3.39
C ALA A 35 -8.36 5.47 -3.17
N PHE A 36 -7.94 4.22 -3.35
CA PHE A 36 -6.56 3.81 -3.30
C PHE A 36 -5.75 4.45 -4.44
N SER A 37 -6.27 4.39 -5.68
CA SER A 37 -5.63 5.00 -6.84
C SER A 37 -5.45 6.52 -6.66
N ALA A 38 -6.47 7.20 -6.13
CA ALA A 38 -6.38 8.61 -5.78
C ALA A 38 -5.30 8.88 -4.73
N ARG A 39 -5.22 8.04 -3.68
CA ARG A 39 -4.21 8.14 -2.60
C ARG A 39 -2.79 8.00 -3.12
N ILE A 40 -2.56 7.11 -4.10
CA ILE A 40 -1.26 6.94 -4.76
C ILE A 40 -0.94 8.14 -5.65
N ALA A 41 -1.93 8.68 -6.37
CA ALA A 41 -1.74 9.86 -7.22
C ALA A 41 -1.41 11.13 -6.42
N SER A 42 -1.98 11.29 -5.21
CA SER A 42 -1.81 12.48 -4.37
C SER A 42 -1.35 12.13 -2.96
N PRO A 43 -0.09 11.68 -2.77
CA PRO A 43 0.31 11.04 -1.53
C PRO A 43 0.54 12.00 -0.34
N ALA A 44 0.66 13.29 -0.63
CA ALA A 44 0.81 14.34 0.38
C ALA A 44 -0.50 15.06 0.71
N ASP A 45 -1.58 14.81 -0.06
CA ASP A 45 -2.86 15.46 0.19
C ASP A 45 -3.59 14.78 1.35
N ASN A 46 -3.83 15.55 2.42
CA ASN A 46 -4.54 15.05 3.59
C ASN A 46 -6.01 14.77 3.31
N ARG A 47 -6.62 15.42 2.30
CA ARG A 47 -8.02 15.20 1.95
C ARG A 47 -8.18 13.84 1.29
N THR A 48 -7.31 13.53 0.34
CA THR A 48 -7.27 12.21 -0.31
C THR A 48 -6.97 11.11 0.70
N LEU A 49 -6.08 11.34 1.67
CA LEU A 49 -5.85 10.41 2.78
C LEU A 49 -7.13 10.16 3.58
N ALA A 50 -7.83 11.21 4.01
CA ALA A 50 -9.04 11.07 4.82
C ALA A 50 -10.16 10.32 4.06
N GLN A 51 -10.29 10.57 2.76
CA GLN A 51 -11.22 9.86 1.89
C GLN A 51 -10.87 8.37 1.79
N PHE A 52 -9.61 8.05 1.51
CA PHE A 52 -9.13 6.68 1.46
C PHE A 52 -9.38 5.94 2.78
N VAL A 53 -9.01 6.53 3.92
CA VAL A 53 -9.22 5.94 5.25
C VAL A 53 -10.69 5.62 5.50
N THR A 54 -11.60 6.52 5.12
CA THR A 54 -13.04 6.31 5.28
C THR A 54 -13.52 5.12 4.46
N VAL A 55 -13.10 5.03 3.19
CA VAL A 55 -13.49 3.92 2.31
C VAL A 55 -12.88 2.60 2.78
N ALA A 56 -11.62 2.61 3.19
CA ALA A 56 -10.92 1.44 3.72
C ALA A 56 -11.60 0.89 4.98
N VAL A 57 -11.98 1.75 5.93
CA VAL A 57 -12.74 1.36 7.13
C VAL A 57 -14.11 0.78 6.76
N ASN A 58 -14.85 1.41 5.85
CA ASN A 58 -16.16 0.91 5.42
C ASN A 58 -16.07 -0.44 4.70
N ALA A 59 -14.96 -0.71 4.02
CA ALA A 59 -14.65 -2.00 3.40
C ALA A 59 -14.11 -3.04 4.39
N GLY A 60 -13.95 -2.70 5.69
CA GLY A 60 -13.38 -3.55 6.72
C GLY A 60 -11.86 -3.69 6.66
N GLN A 61 -11.18 -2.91 5.81
CA GLN A 61 -9.73 -2.95 5.61
C GLN A 61 -9.00 -2.00 6.58
N TYR A 62 -9.10 -2.29 7.87
CA TYR A 62 -8.48 -1.47 8.93
C TYR A 62 -6.95 -1.43 8.82
N ASP A 63 -6.30 -2.54 8.48
CA ASP A 63 -4.84 -2.61 8.32
C ASP A 63 -4.33 -1.64 7.25
N GLN A 64 -5.04 -1.57 6.11
CA GLN A 64 -4.67 -0.68 5.01
C GLN A 64 -4.90 0.80 5.37
N ALA A 65 -5.98 1.08 6.12
CA ALA A 65 -6.26 2.41 6.64
C ALA A 65 -5.16 2.87 7.62
N ILE A 66 -4.77 2.00 8.56
CA ILE A 66 -3.73 2.28 9.57
C ILE A 66 -2.39 2.54 8.89
N SER A 67 -1.93 1.60 8.07
CA SER A 67 -0.65 1.73 7.35
C SER A 67 -0.56 3.03 6.55
N SER A 68 -1.64 3.40 5.86
CA SER A 68 -1.68 4.62 5.04
C SER A 68 -1.61 5.91 5.84
N VAL A 69 -2.22 5.93 7.04
CA VAL A 69 -2.17 7.07 7.97
C VAL A 69 -0.80 7.15 8.64
N GLU A 70 -0.24 6.02 9.07
CA GLU A 70 1.08 5.97 9.68
C GLU A 70 2.16 6.44 8.71
N GLN A 71 2.14 5.96 7.46
CA GLN A 71 3.05 6.43 6.41
C GLN A 71 2.94 7.94 6.18
N TYR A 72 1.72 8.49 6.23
CA TYR A 72 1.54 9.94 6.15
C TYR A 72 2.15 10.67 7.35
N LEU A 73 1.93 10.16 8.56
CA LEU A 73 2.43 10.74 9.80
C LEU A 73 3.95 10.66 9.94
N ILE A 74 4.62 9.71 9.30
CA ILE A 74 6.09 9.70 9.20
C ILE A 74 6.58 10.98 8.53
N LYS A 75 5.90 11.44 7.48
CA LYS A 75 6.28 12.65 6.73
C LYS A 75 5.71 13.94 7.33
N TYR A 76 4.51 13.86 7.91
CA TYR A 76 3.78 14.99 8.48
C TYR A 76 3.40 14.70 9.94
N PRO A 77 4.38 14.60 10.85
CA PRO A 77 4.15 14.10 12.20
C PRO A 77 3.23 14.99 13.02
N ARG A 78 3.11 16.28 12.69
CA ARG A 78 2.29 17.25 13.43
C ARG A 78 0.92 17.52 12.80
N ASP A 79 0.52 16.78 11.76
CA ASP A 79 -0.83 16.92 11.21
C ASP A 79 -1.86 16.39 12.21
N ALA A 80 -2.60 17.31 12.84
CA ALA A 80 -3.60 16.98 13.85
C ALA A 80 -4.75 16.12 13.30
N ARG A 81 -5.14 16.31 12.03
CA ARG A 81 -6.23 15.56 11.41
C ARG A 81 -5.83 14.11 11.17
N ALA A 82 -4.62 13.90 10.65
CA ALA A 82 -4.09 12.55 10.46
C ALA A 82 -3.90 11.82 11.80
N ARG A 83 -3.46 12.52 12.86
CA ARG A 83 -3.35 11.93 14.20
C ARG A 83 -4.72 11.55 14.78
N LEU A 84 -5.74 12.39 14.62
CA LEU A 84 -7.09 12.08 15.05
C LEU A 84 -7.66 10.86 14.30
N ALA A 85 -7.40 10.77 12.99
CA ALA A 85 -7.78 9.61 12.19
C ALA A 85 -7.08 8.33 12.70
N ALA A 86 -5.78 8.39 12.99
CA ALA A 86 -5.04 7.28 13.59
C ALA A 86 -5.64 6.85 14.93
N SER A 87 -5.93 7.80 15.83
CA SER A 87 -6.55 7.52 17.12
C SER A 87 -7.90 6.81 16.97
N ARG A 88 -8.73 7.21 15.99
CA ARG A 88 -10.00 6.52 15.73
C ARG A 88 -9.78 5.11 15.20
N LEU A 89 -8.82 4.93 14.29
CA LEU A 89 -8.52 3.61 13.74
C LEU A 89 -8.05 2.64 14.82
N TYR A 90 -7.14 3.06 15.70
CA TYR A 90 -6.64 2.23 16.79
C TYR A 90 -7.69 1.90 17.86
N TYR A 91 -8.78 2.66 17.95
CA TYR A 91 -9.89 2.32 18.85
C TYR A 91 -10.75 1.17 18.32
N HIS A 92 -10.77 0.97 17.01
CA HIS A 92 -11.61 -0.04 16.36
C HIS A 92 -10.91 -1.39 16.15
N VAL A 93 -9.61 -1.50 16.46
CA VAL A 93 -8.81 -2.73 16.42
C VAL A 93 -8.71 -3.33 17.81
#